data_AF-A0A497QXU2-F1
#
_entry.id   AF-A0A497QXU2-F1
#
_cell.length_a   1.000
_cell.length_b   1.000
_cell.length_c   1.000
_cell.angle_alpha   90.00
_cell.angle_beta   90.00
_cell.angle_gamma   90.00
#
_symmetry.space_group_name_H-M   'P 1'
#
loop_
_entity.id
_entity.type
_entity.pdbx_description
1 polymer ?
#
loop_
_entity_poly.entity_id
_entity_poly.type
_entity_poly.pdbx_seq_one_letter_code
_entity_poly.pdbx_strand_id
1 'polypeptide(L)'
;MIEKEQSLASKIIKILRVTEEPISAHAISKTYKLNNSKVKRILTELEEDKLIYAIKTARGKFYFMADKYFKREKNFLDSDEIPPIVWYEELSDLELKQRKEKILEQIERLKQFFQEKELTAEEYFKKFQAKNEEISIINQILEDRWKKRKRCYYCGGELPEENEYCPHCKKSQPVCIVCKRRIYGNEDWVSCPECGALAHKVHLLEWSKTIGTCPNCKKKLNPERLVKQKEKAQ
;
A
#
# COMPACT_ATOMS: atom_id res chain seq x y z
N MET A 1 -27.02 -3.38 24.09
CA MET A 1 -26.12 -3.12 22.94
C MET A 1 -26.53 -4.06 21.82
N ILE A 2 -27.18 -3.57 20.77
CA ILE A 2 -27.59 -4.39 19.62
C ILE A 2 -26.45 -4.27 18.61
N GLU A 3 -25.63 -5.32 18.48
CA GLU A 3 -24.71 -5.42 17.35
C GLU A 3 -25.55 -5.44 16.08
N LYS A 4 -25.47 -4.38 15.27
CA LYS A 4 -26.12 -4.35 13.97
C LYS A 4 -25.49 -5.46 13.12
N GLU A 5 -26.25 -6.54 12.90
CA GLU A 5 -25.84 -7.62 12.00
C GLU A 5 -25.46 -7.01 10.65
N GLN A 6 -24.19 -7.19 10.24
CA GLN A 6 -23.72 -6.73 8.95
C GLN A 6 -24.42 -7.51 7.85
N SER A 7 -24.99 -6.81 6.88
CA SER A 7 -25.63 -7.42 5.72
C SER A 7 -24.64 -8.32 4.95
N LEU A 8 -25.18 -9.36 4.32
CA LEU A 8 -24.37 -10.30 3.54
C LEU A 8 -23.62 -9.59 2.39
N ALA A 9 -24.22 -8.56 1.78
CA ALA A 9 -23.57 -7.73 0.77
C ALA A 9 -22.35 -6.99 1.31
N SER A 10 -22.45 -6.37 2.49
CA SER A 10 -21.29 -5.72 3.13
C SER A 10 -20.17 -6.72 3.45
N LYS A 11 -20.51 -7.96 3.83
CA LYS A 11 -19.50 -9.01 4.05
C LYS A 11 -18.79 -9.40 2.75
N ILE A 12 -19.54 -9.57 1.65
CA ILE A 12 -18.97 -9.89 0.34
C ILE A 12 -18.07 -8.77 -0.18
N ILE A 13 -18.47 -7.51 -0.05
CA ILE A 13 -17.64 -6.34 -0.42
C ILE A 13 -16.31 -6.35 0.37
N LYS A 14 -16.35 -6.59 1.69
CA LYS A 14 -15.13 -6.67 2.50
C LYS A 14 -14.20 -7.79 2.03
N ILE A 15 -14.75 -8.95 1.69
CA ILE A 15 -13.98 -10.08 1.14
C ILE A 15 -13.31 -9.67 -0.16
N LEU A 16 -14.06 -9.11 -1.12
CA LEU A 16 -13.50 -8.67 -2.39
C LEU A 16 -12.45 -7.57 -2.23
N ARG A 17 -12.60 -6.70 -1.23
CA ARG A 17 -11.64 -5.64 -0.93
C ARG A 17 -10.31 -6.15 -0.36
N VAL A 18 -10.29 -7.28 0.35
CA VAL A 18 -9.04 -7.87 0.87
C VAL A 18 -8.41 -8.85 -0.11
N THR A 19 -9.19 -9.48 -0.98
CA THR A 19 -8.69 -10.47 -1.95
C THR A 19 -7.82 -9.79 -3.01
N GLU A 20 -6.65 -10.36 -3.32
CA GLU A 20 -5.72 -9.79 -4.33
C GLU A 20 -6.03 -10.28 -5.74
N GLU A 21 -6.68 -11.44 -5.86
CA GLU A 21 -7.03 -12.07 -7.14
C GLU A 21 -8.55 -12.09 -7.37
N PRO A 22 -9.00 -12.10 -8.64
CA PRO A 22 -10.40 -12.33 -8.96
C PRO A 22 -10.90 -13.66 -8.39
N ILE A 23 -12.03 -13.64 -7.68
CA ILE A 23 -12.52 -14.80 -6.95
C ILE A 23 -13.92 -15.20 -7.43
N SER A 24 -14.17 -16.50 -7.55
CA SER A 24 -15.47 -17.02 -7.98
C SER A 24 -16.48 -17.04 -6.83
N ALA A 25 -17.78 -16.98 -7.17
CA ALA A 25 -18.86 -17.13 -6.19
C ALA A 25 -18.75 -18.45 -5.39
N HIS A 26 -18.27 -19.52 -6.04
CA HIS A 26 -18.02 -20.81 -5.41
C HIS A 26 -16.90 -20.72 -4.37
N ALA A 27 -15.78 -20.09 -4.70
CA ALA A 27 -14.67 -19.90 -3.78
C ALA A 27 -15.08 -19.06 -2.55
N ILE A 28 -15.80 -17.94 -2.74
CA ILE A 28 -16.33 -17.13 -1.63
C ILE A 28 -17.25 -17.98 -0.74
N SER A 29 -18.19 -18.69 -1.35
CA SER A 29 -19.16 -19.53 -0.62
C SER A 29 -18.47 -20.62 0.21
N LYS A 30 -17.51 -21.34 -0.37
CA LYS A 30 -16.78 -22.42 0.28
C LYS A 30 -15.89 -21.91 1.42
N THR A 31 -15.09 -20.87 1.17
CA THR A 31 -14.13 -20.33 2.15
C THR A 31 -14.83 -19.73 3.37
N TYR A 32 -15.94 -19.00 3.16
CA TYR A 32 -16.63 -18.27 4.22
C TYR A 32 -17.90 -18.98 4.73
N LYS A 33 -18.13 -20.23 4.33
CA LYS A 33 -19.30 -21.04 4.71
C LYS A 33 -20.64 -20.32 4.44
N LEU A 34 -20.72 -19.63 3.30
CA LEU A 34 -21.91 -18.88 2.87
C LEU A 34 -22.73 -19.68 1.86
N ASN A 35 -24.04 -19.42 1.77
CA ASN A 35 -24.89 -20.05 0.76
C ASN A 35 -24.52 -19.57 -0.66
N ASN A 36 -24.17 -20.51 -1.55
CA ASN A 36 -23.68 -20.20 -2.90
C ASN A 36 -24.69 -19.41 -3.75
N SER A 37 -25.97 -19.80 -3.73
CA SER A 37 -27.01 -19.14 -4.51
C SER A 37 -27.21 -17.69 -4.06
N LYS A 38 -27.19 -17.43 -2.75
CA LYS A 38 -27.26 -16.07 -2.19
C LYS A 38 -26.03 -15.23 -2.56
N VAL A 39 -24.83 -15.81 -2.49
CA VAL A 39 -23.58 -15.13 -2.90
C VAL A 39 -23.62 -14.78 -4.38
N LYS A 40 -24.01 -15.72 -5.25
CA LYS A 40 -24.10 -15.50 -6.70
C LYS A 40 -25.08 -14.37 -7.03
N ARG A 41 -26.27 -14.38 -6.41
CA ARG A 41 -27.28 -13.33 -6.60
C ARG A 41 -26.75 -11.96 -6.20
N ILE A 42 -26.16 -11.84 -5.01
CA ILE A 42 -25.60 -10.57 -4.53
C ILE A 42 -24.44 -10.10 -5.42
N LEU A 43 -23.56 -11.00 -5.89
CA LEU A 43 -22.49 -10.61 -6.80
C LEU A 43 -23.03 -10.11 -8.15
N THR A 44 -24.12 -10.70 -8.65
CA THR A 44 -24.80 -10.20 -9.85
C THR A 44 -25.43 -8.83 -9.60
N GLU A 45 -26.15 -8.65 -8.49
CA GLU A 45 -26.71 -7.34 -8.08
C GLU A 45 -25.60 -6.27 -7.97
N LEU A 46 -24.49 -6.58 -7.29
CA LEU A 46 -23.34 -5.67 -7.14
C LEU A 46 -22.64 -5.36 -8.47
N GLU A 47 -22.63 -6.29 -9.42
CA GLU A 47 -22.06 -6.10 -10.75
C GLU A 47 -22.99 -5.22 -11.61
N GLU A 48 -24.30 -5.44 -11.54
CA GLU A 48 -25.32 -4.61 -12.20
C GLU A 48 -25.27 -3.16 -11.68
N ASP A 49 -25.10 -2.99 -10.37
CA ASP A 49 -24.85 -1.70 -9.72
C ASP A 49 -23.45 -1.12 -10.00
N LYS A 50 -22.63 -1.84 -10.79
CA LYS A 50 -21.25 -1.50 -11.14
C LYS A 50 -20.34 -1.28 -9.92
N LEU A 51 -20.66 -1.85 -8.76
CA LEU A 51 -19.83 -1.77 -7.53
C LEU A 51 -18.65 -2.75 -7.57
N ILE A 52 -18.79 -3.82 -8.33
CA ILE A 52 -17.75 -4.82 -8.58
C ILE A 52 -17.67 -5.12 -10.08
N TYR A 53 -16.60 -5.77 -10.50
CA TYR A 53 -16.37 -6.18 -11.88
C TYR A 53 -16.29 -7.69 -11.97
N ALA A 54 -16.53 -8.23 -13.18
CA ALA A 54 -16.43 -9.65 -13.42
C ALA A 54 -15.69 -10.00 -14.72
N ILE A 55 -14.86 -11.04 -14.66
CA ILE A 55 -14.20 -11.66 -15.81
C ILE A 55 -14.91 -12.98 -16.10
N LYS A 56 -15.34 -13.18 -17.34
CA LYS A 56 -15.90 -14.46 -17.81
C LYS A 56 -14.79 -15.30 -18.43
N THR A 57 -14.70 -16.56 -18.01
CA THR A 57 -13.73 -17.54 -18.52
C THR A 57 -14.46 -18.85 -18.83
N ALA A 58 -13.77 -19.79 -19.51
CA ALA A 58 -14.29 -21.15 -19.71
C ALA A 58 -14.59 -21.90 -18.38
N ARG A 59 -13.96 -21.49 -17.28
CA ARG A 59 -14.13 -22.07 -15.93
C ARG A 59 -15.21 -21.36 -15.10
N GLY A 60 -15.83 -20.32 -15.64
CA GLY A 60 -16.88 -19.56 -14.98
C GLY A 60 -16.54 -18.07 -14.79
N LYS A 61 -17.30 -17.43 -13.91
CA LYS A 61 -17.28 -15.99 -13.67
C LYS A 61 -16.54 -15.66 -12.38
N PHE A 62 -15.56 -14.76 -12.46
CA PHE A 62 -14.71 -14.33 -11.36
C PHE A 62 -14.93 -12.86 -11.09
N TYR A 63 -15.02 -12.48 -9.81
CA TYR A 63 -15.40 -11.14 -9.39
C TYR A 63 -14.25 -10.46 -8.65
N PHE A 64 -14.12 -9.16 -8.84
CA PHE A 64 -13.10 -8.33 -8.20
C PHE A 64 -13.59 -6.91 -7.99
N MET A 65 -12.98 -6.20 -7.05
CA MET A 65 -13.19 -4.77 -6.87
C MET A 65 -12.02 -4.01 -7.48
N ALA A 66 -12.28 -3.04 -8.36
CA ALA A 66 -11.25 -2.14 -8.89
C ALA A 66 -10.65 -1.20 -7.82
N ASP A 67 -11.31 -1.13 -6.66
CA ASP A 67 -11.07 -0.22 -5.53
C ASP A 67 -9.69 -0.38 -4.84
N LYS A 68 -8.88 -1.39 -5.19
CA LYS A 68 -7.49 -1.41 -4.69
C LYS A 68 -6.61 -0.34 -5.35
N TYR A 69 -6.96 0.14 -6.54
CA TYR A 69 -6.18 1.15 -7.28
C TYR A 69 -7.01 2.20 -8.04
N PHE A 70 -8.34 2.17 -7.97
CA PHE A 70 -9.20 3.14 -8.65
C PHE A 70 -10.26 3.73 -7.70
N LYS A 71 -10.21 5.04 -7.44
CA LYS A 71 -11.40 5.79 -6.99
C LYS A 71 -12.14 6.30 -8.22
N ARG A 72 -13.46 6.12 -8.29
CA ARG A 72 -14.28 6.63 -9.40
C ARG A 72 -14.79 8.05 -9.14
N GLU A 73 -14.67 8.91 -10.14
CA GLU A 73 -15.63 10.00 -10.37
C GLU A 73 -16.96 9.42 -10.87
N LYS A 74 -18.07 9.89 -10.29
CA LYS A 74 -19.44 9.42 -10.60
C LYS A 74 -19.84 9.67 -12.08
N ASN A 75 -19.17 10.62 -12.73
CA ASN A 75 -19.45 11.06 -14.11
C ASN A 75 -18.77 10.20 -15.19
N PHE A 76 -18.02 9.17 -14.82
CA PHE A 76 -17.39 8.24 -15.77
C PHE A 76 -18.33 7.11 -16.23
N LEU A 77 -19.53 7.03 -15.66
CA LEU A 77 -20.49 5.94 -15.89
C LEU A 77 -21.35 6.10 -17.14
N ASP A 78 -21.35 7.31 -17.73
CA ASP A 78 -22.17 7.70 -18.87
C ASP A 78 -21.38 7.85 -20.18
N SER A 79 -20.06 7.63 -20.16
CA SER A 79 -19.21 7.67 -21.36
C SER A 79 -18.98 6.26 -21.92
N ASP A 80 -19.16 6.08 -23.23
CA ASP A 80 -18.80 4.85 -23.97
C ASP A 80 -17.27 4.62 -24.08
N GLU A 81 -16.46 5.48 -23.46
CA GLU A 81 -15.01 5.34 -23.43
C GLU A 81 -14.58 4.24 -22.46
N ILE A 82 -14.09 3.12 -22.98
CA ILE A 82 -13.34 2.12 -22.21
C ILE A 82 -11.92 2.69 -22.02
N PRO A 83 -11.53 3.15 -20.82
CA PRO A 83 -10.15 3.57 -20.62
C PRO A 83 -9.23 2.35 -20.81
N PRO A 84 -8.05 2.53 -21.42
CA PRO A 84 -7.05 1.47 -21.44
C PRO A 84 -6.74 1.10 -19.98
N ILE A 85 -7.04 -0.14 -19.60
CA ILE A 85 -6.72 -0.66 -18.27
C ILE A 85 -5.21 -0.79 -18.20
N VAL A 86 -4.56 0.17 -17.54
CA VAL A 86 -3.13 0.10 -17.23
C VAL A 86 -2.99 -0.50 -15.83
N TRP A 87 -2.42 -1.70 -15.75
CA TRP A 87 -2.07 -2.34 -14.50
C TRP A 87 -0.73 -1.78 -14.01
N TYR A 88 -0.76 -0.75 -13.16
CA TYR A 88 0.45 -0.10 -12.66
C TYR A 88 1.34 -1.06 -11.84
N GLU A 89 0.77 -2.13 -11.29
CA GLU A 89 1.48 -3.16 -10.54
C GLU A 89 2.44 -3.98 -11.40
N GLU A 90 2.19 -4.07 -12.71
CA GLU A 90 3.00 -4.84 -13.66
C GLU A 90 4.18 -4.01 -14.20
N LEU A 91 4.11 -2.68 -14.10
CA LEU A 91 5.16 -1.78 -14.56
C LEU A 91 6.37 -1.84 -13.64
N SER A 92 7.58 -1.84 -14.19
CA SER A 92 8.82 -1.65 -13.44
C SER A 92 8.87 -0.28 -12.79
N ASP A 93 9.72 -0.12 -11.77
CA ASP A 93 9.93 1.19 -11.12
C ASP A 93 10.41 2.27 -12.10
N LEU A 94 11.16 1.88 -13.14
CA LEU A 94 11.61 2.79 -14.18
C LEU A 94 10.43 3.27 -15.03
N GLU A 95 9.57 2.36 -15.47
CA GLU A 95 8.37 2.68 -16.24
C GLU A 95 7.40 3.56 -15.44
N LEU A 96 7.22 3.26 -14.14
CA LEU A 96 6.41 4.08 -13.24
C LEU A 96 6.96 5.50 -13.11
N LYS A 97 8.28 5.66 -12.99
CA LYS A 97 8.93 6.98 -12.93
C LYS A 97 8.77 7.76 -14.25
N GLN A 98 9.04 7.12 -15.37
CA GLN A 98 8.86 7.72 -16.70
C GLN A 98 7.39 8.12 -16.95
N ARG A 99 6.45 7.28 -16.51
CA ARG A 99 5.02 7.57 -16.59
C ARG A 99 4.66 8.79 -15.73
N LYS A 100 5.16 8.86 -14.50
CA LYS A 100 5.00 10.01 -13.60
C LYS A 100 5.52 11.30 -14.24
N GLU A 101 6.70 11.28 -14.86
CA GLU A 101 7.27 12.43 -15.57
C GLU A 101 6.34 12.91 -16.70
N LYS A 102 5.86 11.98 -17.54
CA LYS A 102 4.89 12.31 -18.60
C LYS A 102 3.58 12.92 -18.07
N ILE A 103 3.09 12.46 -16.93
CA ILE A 103 1.88 13.02 -16.31
C ILE A 103 2.14 14.45 -15.80
N LEU A 104 3.31 14.70 -15.21
CA LEU A 104 3.70 16.04 -14.77
C LEU A 104 3.81 17.01 -15.94
N GLU A 105 4.36 16.59 -17.09
CA GLU A 105 4.36 17.37 -18.32
C GLU A 105 2.95 17.68 -18.82
N GLN A 106 2.03 16.69 -18.76
CA GLN A 106 0.63 16.89 -19.12
C GLN A 106 -0.06 17.90 -18.20
N ILE A 107 0.21 17.85 -16.89
CA ILE A 107 -0.31 18.82 -15.92
C ILE A 107 0.18 20.24 -16.27
N GLU A 108 1.43 20.39 -16.66
CA GLU A 108 1.97 21.71 -17.01
C GLU A 108 1.31 22.26 -18.28
N ARG A 109 1.10 21.41 -19.29
CA ARG A 109 0.32 21.79 -20.49
C ARG A 109 -1.12 22.17 -20.15
N LEU A 110 -1.78 21.45 -19.24
CA LEU A 110 -3.13 21.78 -18.79
C LEU A 110 -3.19 23.16 -18.12
N LYS A 111 -2.16 23.53 -17.35
CA LYS A 111 -2.07 24.87 -16.76
C LYS A 111 -1.91 25.95 -17.83
N GLN A 112 -1.09 25.70 -18.85
CA GLN A 112 -0.91 26.63 -19.97
C GLN A 112 -2.23 26.87 -20.72
N PHE A 113 -2.92 25.80 -21.12
CA PHE A 113 -4.23 25.90 -21.79
C PHE A 113 -5.28 26.64 -20.94
N PHE A 114 -5.25 26.46 -19.61
CA PHE A 114 -6.13 27.22 -18.73
C PHE A 114 -5.76 28.71 -18.66
N GLN A 115 -4.46 29.06 -18.62
CA GLN A 115 -4.00 30.45 -18.65
C GLN A 115 -4.32 31.16 -19.97
N GLU A 116 -4.24 30.43 -21.08
CA GLU A 116 -4.59 30.90 -22.43
C GLU A 116 -6.11 30.95 -22.66
N LYS A 117 -6.91 30.55 -21.66
CA LYS A 117 -8.39 30.48 -21.69
C LYS A 117 -8.95 29.52 -22.75
N GLU A 118 -8.15 28.54 -23.17
CA GLU A 118 -8.59 27.46 -24.07
C GLU A 118 -9.41 26.39 -23.34
N LEU A 119 -9.37 26.36 -22.00
CA LEU A 119 -10.15 25.46 -21.16
C LEU A 119 -11.02 26.26 -20.19
N THR A 120 -12.22 25.75 -19.95
CA THR A 120 -13.04 26.22 -18.82
C THR A 120 -12.41 25.78 -17.49
N ALA A 121 -12.76 26.48 -16.40
CA ALA A 121 -12.31 26.10 -15.06
C ALA A 121 -12.75 24.69 -14.66
N GLU A 122 -13.95 24.29 -15.06
CA GLU A 122 -14.50 22.95 -14.79
C GLU A 122 -13.70 21.86 -15.53
N GLU A 123 -13.45 22.04 -16.82
CA GLU A 123 -12.66 21.09 -17.61
C GLU A 123 -11.21 21.00 -17.12
N TYR A 124 -10.61 22.13 -16.79
CA TYR A 124 -9.28 22.17 -16.20
C TYR A 124 -9.24 21.38 -14.90
N PHE A 125 -10.17 21.65 -13.97
CA PHE A 125 -10.18 21.00 -12.67
C PHE A 125 -10.38 19.48 -12.80
N LYS A 126 -11.32 19.03 -13.64
CA LYS A 126 -11.55 17.61 -13.90
C LYS A 126 -10.31 16.91 -14.45
N LYS A 127 -9.67 17.48 -15.48
CA LYS A 127 -8.46 16.90 -16.09
C LYS A 127 -7.28 16.92 -15.10
N PHE A 128 -7.11 18.01 -14.35
CA PHE A 128 -6.06 18.15 -13.35
C PHE A 128 -6.24 17.15 -12.20
N GLN A 129 -7.47 16.97 -11.70
CA GLN A 129 -7.78 16.01 -10.65
C GLN A 129 -7.44 14.58 -11.08
N ALA A 130 -7.92 14.15 -12.27
CA ALA A 130 -7.61 12.83 -12.80
C ALA A 130 -6.10 12.55 -12.91
N LYS A 131 -5.31 13.56 -13.32
CA LYS A 131 -3.85 13.44 -13.41
C LYS A 131 -3.15 13.36 -12.05
N ASN A 132 -3.62 14.11 -11.07
CA ASN A 132 -3.10 14.03 -9.70
C ASN A 132 -3.41 12.68 -9.04
N GLU A 133 -4.59 12.13 -9.30
CA GLU A 133 -4.96 10.79 -8.84
C GLU A 133 -4.03 9.72 -9.44
N GLU A 134 -3.73 9.80 -10.74
CA GLU A 134 -2.75 8.94 -11.42
C GLU A 134 -1.37 9.00 -10.74
N ILE A 135 -0.88 10.21 -10.41
CA ILE A 135 0.38 10.40 -9.67
C ILE A 135 0.31 9.79 -8.27
N SER A 136 -0.82 9.95 -7.57
CA SER A 136 -1.00 9.41 -6.23
C SER A 136 -0.88 7.88 -6.21
N ILE A 137 -1.48 7.21 -7.20
CA ILE A 137 -1.41 5.75 -7.35
C ILE A 137 0.05 5.31 -7.59
N ILE A 138 0.74 5.97 -8.54
CA ILE A 138 2.14 5.66 -8.85
C ILE A 138 3.03 5.84 -7.61
N ASN A 139 2.86 6.94 -6.87
CA ASN A 139 3.64 7.18 -5.66
C ASN A 139 3.40 6.10 -4.60
N GLN A 140 2.14 5.71 -4.40
CA GLN A 140 1.79 4.66 -3.44
C GLN A 140 2.44 3.32 -3.82
N ILE A 141 2.40 2.91 -5.09
CA ILE A 141 3.03 1.67 -5.57
C ILE A 141 4.55 1.71 -5.35
N LEU A 142 5.19 2.82 -5.70
CA LEU A 142 6.63 2.99 -5.51
C LEU A 142 7.00 2.95 -4.01
N GLU A 143 6.23 3.59 -3.15
CA GLU A 143 6.44 3.56 -1.70
C GLU A 143 6.27 2.15 -1.12
N ASP A 144 5.25 1.42 -1.55
CA ASP A 144 4.98 0.06 -1.05
C ASP A 144 6.06 -0.92 -1.51
N ARG A 145 6.54 -0.80 -2.75
CA ARG A 145 7.71 -1.56 -3.23
C ARG A 145 8.96 -1.20 -2.46
N TRP A 146 9.20 0.09 -2.20
CA TRP A 146 10.35 0.55 -1.43
C TRP A 146 10.35 -0.01 0.01
N LYS A 147 9.18 -0.06 0.66
CA LYS A 147 9.02 -0.65 2.00
C LYS A 147 9.31 -2.15 2.01
N LYS A 148 9.00 -2.87 0.93
CA LYS A 148 9.26 -4.32 0.82
C LYS A 148 10.74 -4.65 0.60
N ARG A 149 11.52 -3.75 0.00
CA ARG A 149 12.95 -3.98 -0.26
C ARG A 149 13.74 -3.96 1.04
N LYS A 150 14.56 -4.96 1.28
CA LYS A 150 15.49 -4.96 2.41
C LYS A 150 16.69 -4.09 2.05
N ARG A 151 17.03 -3.10 2.88
CA ARG A 151 18.20 -2.25 2.70
C ARG A 151 19.18 -2.38 3.85
N CYS A 152 20.47 -2.28 3.54
CA CYS A 152 21.51 -2.30 4.53
C CYS A 152 21.39 -1.12 5.50
N TYR A 153 21.39 -1.40 6.80
CA TYR A 153 21.39 -0.38 7.84
C TYR A 153 22.59 0.56 7.76
N TYR A 154 23.77 0.08 7.34
CA TYR A 154 25.01 0.87 7.37
C TYR A 154 25.30 1.64 6.08
N CYS A 155 25.02 1.06 4.91
CA CYS A 155 25.39 1.66 3.63
C CYS A 155 24.19 1.95 2.72
N GLY A 156 22.97 1.61 3.13
CA GLY A 156 21.75 1.83 2.34
C GLY A 156 21.60 0.95 1.09
N GLY A 157 22.60 0.12 0.77
CA GLY A 157 22.58 -0.79 -0.38
C GLY A 157 21.46 -1.81 -0.29
N GLU A 158 20.91 -2.20 -1.44
CA GLU A 158 19.82 -3.19 -1.51
C GLU A 158 20.35 -4.58 -1.12
N LEU A 159 19.61 -5.29 -0.27
CA LEU A 159 19.98 -6.61 0.21
C LEU A 159 19.13 -7.67 -0.49
N PRO A 160 19.74 -8.74 -1.04
CA PRO A 160 19.01 -9.96 -1.35
C PRO A 160 18.32 -10.48 -0.08
N GLU A 161 17.21 -11.18 -0.23
CA GLU A 161 16.48 -11.70 0.92
C GLU A 161 17.38 -12.57 1.81
N GLU A 162 17.28 -12.34 3.12
CA GLU A 162 17.85 -13.19 4.20
C GLU A 162 19.37 -13.17 4.42
N ASN A 163 20.11 -12.26 3.78
CA ASN A 163 21.55 -12.16 4.05
C ASN A 163 21.88 -11.58 5.43
N GLU A 164 22.71 -12.30 6.19
CA GLU A 164 23.24 -11.84 7.48
C GLU A 164 24.21 -10.66 7.31
N TYR A 165 25.02 -10.71 6.26
CA TYR A 165 26.04 -9.72 5.91
C TYR A 165 25.65 -8.95 4.65
N CYS A 166 25.92 -7.65 4.64
CA CYS A 166 25.71 -6.85 3.45
C CYS A 166 26.75 -7.18 2.37
N PRO A 167 26.36 -7.46 1.12
CA PRO A 167 27.31 -7.72 0.04
C PRO A 167 28.15 -6.49 -0.34
N HIS A 168 27.65 -5.29 -0.05
CA HIS A 168 28.33 -4.03 -0.38
C HIS A 168 29.34 -3.60 0.70
N CYS A 169 28.93 -3.54 1.96
CA CYS A 169 29.78 -3.03 3.05
C CYS A 169 30.30 -4.12 4.00
N LYS A 170 29.95 -5.39 3.78
CA LYS A 170 30.37 -6.57 4.58
C LYS A 170 29.99 -6.53 6.07
N LYS A 171 29.20 -5.53 6.52
CA LYS A 171 28.71 -5.42 7.90
C LYS A 171 27.46 -6.29 8.12
N SER A 172 27.37 -6.92 9.30
CA SER A 172 26.22 -7.72 9.71
C SER A 172 25.06 -6.83 10.16
N GLN A 173 23.84 -7.12 9.69
CA GLN A 173 22.69 -6.27 10.00
C GLN A 173 22.38 -6.27 11.51
N PRO A 174 22.11 -5.10 12.13
CA PRO A 174 21.78 -5.05 13.53
C PRO A 174 20.49 -5.80 13.82
N VAL A 175 20.38 -6.37 15.02
CA VAL A 175 19.23 -7.15 15.45
C VAL A 175 18.46 -6.38 16.53
N CYS A 176 17.15 -6.34 16.39
CA CYS A 176 16.26 -5.72 17.36
C CYS A 176 16.34 -6.46 18.70
N ILE A 177 16.68 -5.72 19.77
CA ILE A 177 16.81 -6.32 21.10
C ILE A 177 15.51 -6.91 21.67
N VAL A 178 14.35 -6.50 21.15
CA VAL A 178 13.03 -6.98 21.58
C VAL A 178 12.59 -8.19 20.76
N CYS A 179 12.38 -8.04 19.46
CA CYS A 179 11.80 -9.10 18.61
C CYS A 179 12.84 -10.08 18.03
N LYS A 180 14.14 -9.82 18.25
CA LYS A 180 15.26 -10.62 17.73
C LYS A 180 15.32 -10.76 16.21
N ARG A 181 14.58 -9.94 15.46
CA ARG A 181 14.67 -9.84 13.99
C ARG A 181 15.66 -8.74 13.58
N ARG A 182 16.24 -8.90 12.39
CA ARG A 182 17.14 -7.91 11.80
C ARG A 182 16.43 -6.57 11.58
N ILE A 183 17.18 -5.48 11.67
CA ILE A 183 16.73 -4.12 11.38
C ILE A 183 17.34 -3.71 10.04
N TYR A 184 16.49 -3.30 9.11
CA TYR A 184 16.89 -2.83 7.79
C TYR A 184 16.84 -1.30 7.71
N GLY A 185 17.63 -0.71 6.82
CA GLY A 185 17.80 0.74 6.70
C GLY A 185 16.55 1.52 6.26
N ASN A 186 15.57 0.83 5.68
CA ASN A 186 14.27 1.40 5.29
C ASN A 186 13.18 1.25 6.37
N GLU A 187 13.50 0.68 7.53
CA GLU A 187 12.59 0.52 8.66
C GLU A 187 12.74 1.67 9.67
N ASP A 188 11.70 1.94 10.46
CA ASP A 188 11.80 2.83 11.61
C ASP A 188 12.47 2.12 12.80
N TRP A 189 13.56 2.69 13.28
CA TRP A 189 14.32 2.17 14.42
C TRP A 189 14.65 3.28 15.42
N VAL A 190 14.99 2.86 16.63
CA VAL A 190 15.41 3.70 17.76
C VAL A 190 16.48 2.95 18.56
N SER A 191 17.27 3.68 19.33
CA SER A 191 18.21 3.09 20.27
C SER A 191 17.89 3.44 21.72
N CYS A 192 18.31 2.56 22.63
CA CYS A 192 18.29 2.85 24.05
C CYS A 192 19.29 3.99 24.34
N PRO A 193 18.87 5.08 25.00
CA PRO A 193 19.75 6.22 25.29
C PRO A 193 20.92 5.86 26.21
N GLU A 194 20.78 4.80 26.99
CA GLU A 194 21.74 4.42 28.04
C GLU A 194 22.81 3.44 27.57
N CYS A 195 22.50 2.56 26.62
CA CYS A 195 23.44 1.54 26.14
C CYS A 195 23.57 1.47 24.62
N GLY A 196 22.85 2.32 23.88
CA GLY A 196 22.89 2.37 22.42
C GLY A 196 22.23 1.18 21.71
N ALA A 197 21.68 0.21 22.44
CA ALA A 197 21.11 -0.99 21.84
C ALA A 197 19.92 -0.68 20.92
N LEU A 198 19.93 -1.25 19.72
CA LEU A 198 18.98 -0.96 18.65
C LEU A 198 17.71 -1.82 18.71
N ALA A 199 16.59 -1.23 18.34
CA ALA A 199 15.32 -1.91 18.16
C ALA A 199 14.46 -1.23 17.11
N HIS A 200 13.54 -1.99 16.51
CA HIS A 200 12.43 -1.40 15.77
C HIS A 200 11.66 -0.45 16.69
N LYS A 201 11.28 0.71 16.15
CA LYS A 201 10.62 1.78 16.91
C LYS A 201 9.39 1.30 17.65
N VAL A 202 8.51 0.57 16.96
CA VAL A 202 7.26 0.03 17.53
C VAL A 202 7.55 -0.88 18.72
N HIS A 203 8.46 -1.85 18.53
CA HIS A 203 8.78 -2.83 19.57
C HIS A 203 9.39 -2.21 20.83
N LEU A 204 10.32 -1.25 20.71
CA LEU A 204 10.92 -0.63 21.90
C LEU A 204 9.95 0.32 22.62
N LEU A 205 9.10 1.04 21.86
CA LEU A 205 8.08 1.90 22.44
C LEU A 205 7.05 1.10 23.22
N GLU A 206 6.50 0.03 22.65
CA GLU A 206 5.58 -0.87 23.35
C GLU A 206 6.23 -1.49 24.59
N TRP A 207 7.46 -2.00 24.44
CA TRP A 207 8.22 -2.54 25.58
C TRP A 207 8.40 -1.51 26.70
N SER A 208 8.73 -0.27 26.34
CA SER A 208 8.92 0.81 27.32
C SER A 208 7.63 1.19 28.05
N LYS A 209 6.47 1.08 27.41
CA LYS A 209 5.16 1.32 28.04
C LYS A 209 4.78 0.22 29.02
N THR A 210 5.10 -1.03 28.69
CA THR A 210 4.69 -2.19 29.51
C THR A 210 5.68 -2.50 30.64
N ILE A 211 6.99 -2.51 30.33
CA ILE A 211 8.04 -2.96 31.25
C ILE A 211 8.85 -1.78 31.82
N GLY A 212 8.94 -0.66 31.09
CA GLY A 212 9.62 0.54 31.57
C GLY A 212 11.14 0.44 31.69
N THR A 213 11.76 -0.68 31.33
CA THR A 213 13.22 -0.90 31.41
C THR A 213 13.79 -1.50 30.13
N CYS A 214 15.07 -1.22 29.85
CA CYS A 214 15.75 -1.70 28.65
C CYS A 214 15.92 -3.23 28.69
N PRO A 215 15.53 -3.98 27.65
CA PRO A 215 15.74 -5.43 27.59
C PRO A 215 17.23 -5.80 27.76
N ASN A 216 18.12 -4.95 27.26
CA ASN A 216 19.57 -5.16 27.21
C ASN A 216 20.27 -4.74 28.51
N CYS A 217 20.21 -3.46 28.89
CA CYS A 217 20.97 -2.93 30.03
C CYS A 217 20.16 -2.78 31.33
N LYS A 218 18.86 -3.11 31.32
CA LYS A 218 17.94 -3.05 32.46
C LYS A 218 17.70 -1.66 33.08
N LYS A 219 18.32 -0.59 32.56
CA LYS A 219 18.04 0.79 32.97
C LYS A 219 16.64 1.24 32.53
N LYS A 220 16.06 2.19 33.28
CA LYS A 220 14.72 2.74 33.01
C LYS A 220 14.68 3.39 31.61
N LEU A 221 13.68 3.03 30.82
CA LEU A 221 13.40 3.67 29.53
C LEU A 221 12.39 4.78 29.73
N ASN A 222 12.71 5.97 29.23
CA ASN A 222 11.74 7.02 28.98
C ASN A 222 11.43 7.03 27.48
N PRO A 223 10.17 6.77 27.05
CA PRO A 223 9.77 6.78 25.64
C PRO A 223 10.16 8.07 24.89
N GLU A 224 10.12 9.21 25.58
CA GLU A 224 10.45 10.53 25.02
C GLU A 224 11.95 10.71 24.78
N ARG A 225 12.79 9.93 25.47
CA ARG A 225 14.26 9.97 25.36
C ARG A 225 14.82 8.93 24.40
N LEU A 226 13.98 8.18 23.68
CA LEU A 226 14.44 7.23 22.68
C LEU A 226 15.03 7.99 21.49
N VAL A 227 16.26 7.65 21.13
CA VAL A 227 17.03 8.40 20.12
C VAL A 227 16.88 7.70 18.77
N LYS A 228 16.42 8.43 17.75
CA LYS A 228 16.75 8.09 16.36
C LYS A 228 18.20 8.51 16.16
N GLN A 229 19.16 7.59 16.16
CA GLN A 229 20.52 8.02 15.82
C GLN A 229 20.51 8.44 14.34
N LYS A 230 20.82 9.70 14.05
CA LYS A 230 21.33 10.04 12.71
C LYS A 230 22.80 9.60 12.69
N GLU A 231 23.14 8.89 11.62
CA GLU A 231 24.48 8.51 11.15
C GLU A 231 25.65 9.04 11.99
N LYS A 232 26.37 8.14 12.67
CA LYS A 232 27.82 8.33 12.78
C LYS A 232 28.43 7.74 11.51
N ALA A 233 28.55 8.59 10.49
CA ALA A 233 29.60 8.43 9.50
C ALA A 233 30.94 8.64 10.23
N GLN A 234 31.69 7.56 10.39
CA GLN A 234 33.13 7.57 10.59
C GLN A 234 33.72 6.66 9.52
#